data_AF-A0A2T0KB33-F1
#
_entry.id   AF-A0A2T0KB33-F1
#
_cell.length_a   1.000
_cell.length_b   1.000
_cell.length_c   1.000
_cell.angle_alpha   90.00
_cell.angle_beta   90.00
_cell.angle_gamma   90.00
#
_symmetry.space_group_name_H-M   'P 1'
#
loop_
_entity.id
_entity.type
_entity.pdbx_description
1 polymer ?
#
loop_
_entity_poly.entity_id
_entity_poly.type
_entity_poly.pdbx_seq_one_letter_code
_entity_poly.pdbx_strand_id
1 'polypeptide(L)'
;MLTAADYLEITSSAARKQWRSIIERSKPSEGRRQVAFIPVETLTCLAASLVVDHRRYGGSTSHKAVEPVPSLAELFKRPNSSVLAKMANLDGSRTNGARHEMEVAARLLNDENELASTYRLVIQAARDVGITAGALPDFLALEDDDSPMTFLGQEEIKPGDLAGVVRQRLSDTIDQLTEKMLTATIRVGQHRFARDVLRNHDHQCVFCGLAVAFDGRRTPRLLLASHIKPWRDCDSRERLDIANGLTACPTHDVAFDTGLITVTPELRIEVRPDLAAAAATNSGVSAAFGRPPLAEHLLLPAGALRPQPVYLEWHRTRIYGGNA
;
A
#
# COMPACT_ATOMS: atom_id res chain seq x y z
N MET A 1 -15.34 -15.91 24.49
CA MET A 1 -15.38 -14.84 23.46
C MET A 1 -13.95 -14.37 23.27
N LEU A 2 -13.48 -14.14 22.05
CA LEU A 2 -12.08 -13.74 21.82
C LEU A 2 -11.84 -12.29 22.30
N THR A 3 -10.69 -12.07 22.91
CA THR A 3 -10.18 -10.79 23.43
C THR A 3 -9.04 -10.28 22.56
N ALA A 4 -8.58 -9.04 22.76
CA ALA A 4 -7.43 -8.51 22.01
C ALA A 4 -6.13 -9.32 22.24
N ALA A 5 -5.93 -9.85 23.45
CA ALA A 5 -4.77 -10.67 23.81
C ALA A 5 -4.68 -11.97 22.99
N ASP A 6 -5.82 -12.57 22.61
CA ASP A 6 -5.86 -13.78 21.77
C ASP A 6 -5.21 -13.56 20.37
N TYR A 7 -5.06 -12.30 19.95
CA TYR A 7 -4.41 -11.90 18.71
C TYR A 7 -3.00 -11.34 18.95
N LEU A 8 -2.87 -10.38 19.87
CA LEU A 8 -1.63 -9.62 20.09
C LEU A 8 -0.56 -10.40 20.84
N GLU A 9 -0.97 -11.38 21.65
CA GLU A 9 -0.07 -12.24 22.43
C GLU A 9 -0.08 -13.68 21.90
N ILE A 10 -0.42 -13.87 20.62
CA ILE A 10 -0.50 -15.18 20.01
C ILE A 10 0.86 -15.88 20.03
N THR A 11 0.93 -17.04 20.67
CA THR A 11 2.15 -17.85 20.70
C THR A 11 2.25 -18.75 19.48
N SER A 12 3.46 -19.16 19.09
CA SER A 12 3.65 -20.12 17.98
C SER A 12 2.89 -21.44 18.22
N SER A 13 2.81 -21.90 19.47
CA SER A 13 2.03 -23.10 19.83
C SER A 13 0.53 -22.92 19.57
N ALA A 14 -0.04 -21.77 19.99
CA ALA A 14 -1.43 -21.43 19.75
C ALA A 14 -1.71 -21.28 18.24
N ALA A 15 -0.84 -20.59 17.50
CA ALA A 15 -0.95 -20.42 16.06
C ALA A 15 -0.92 -21.77 15.32
N ARG A 16 0.03 -22.67 15.66
CA ARG A 16 0.07 -24.04 15.09
C ARG A 16 -1.21 -24.82 15.35
N LYS A 17 -1.75 -24.75 16.57
CA LYS A 17 -3.02 -25.42 16.92
C LYS A 17 -4.18 -24.86 16.06
N GLN A 18 -4.23 -23.55 15.87
CA GLN A 18 -5.23 -22.90 15.03
C GLN A 18 -5.09 -23.31 13.56
N TRP A 19 -3.88 -23.36 13.01
CA TRP A 19 -3.66 -23.83 11.64
C TRP A 19 -4.06 -25.29 11.43
N ARG A 20 -3.70 -26.20 12.35
CA ARG A 20 -4.19 -27.60 12.30
C ARG A 20 -5.70 -27.67 12.28
N SER A 21 -6.37 -26.86 13.11
CA SER A 21 -7.83 -26.81 13.13
C SER A 21 -8.43 -26.34 11.81
N ILE A 22 -7.72 -25.52 11.01
CA ILE A 22 -8.16 -25.09 9.68
C ILE A 22 -7.98 -26.20 8.65
N ILE A 23 -6.86 -26.93 8.70
CA ILE A 23 -6.58 -28.07 7.81
C ILE A 23 -7.66 -29.16 7.96
N GLU A 24 -8.14 -29.38 9.19
CA GLU A 24 -9.19 -30.36 9.51
C GLU A 24 -10.61 -29.88 9.14
N ARG A 25 -10.81 -28.62 8.71
CA ARG A 25 -12.14 -28.10 8.36
C ARG A 25 -12.65 -28.71 7.06
N SER A 26 -13.94 -29.03 7.06
CA SER A 26 -14.70 -29.29 5.84
C SER A 26 -15.38 -28.01 5.34
N LYS A 27 -15.54 -27.85 4.02
CA LYS A 27 -16.37 -26.77 3.45
C LYS A 27 -17.79 -26.90 4.03
N PRO A 28 -18.40 -25.82 4.55
CA PRO A 28 -19.76 -25.88 5.06
C PRO A 28 -20.73 -26.36 3.96
N SER A 29 -21.66 -27.25 4.30
CA SER A 29 -22.77 -27.58 3.42
C SER A 29 -23.63 -26.34 3.16
N GLU A 30 -24.28 -26.28 2.01
CA GLU A 30 -25.15 -25.16 1.63
C GLU A 30 -26.19 -24.86 2.73
N GLY A 31 -26.34 -23.58 3.10
CA GLY A 31 -27.26 -23.14 4.16
C GLY A 31 -26.77 -23.22 5.61
N ARG A 32 -25.58 -23.76 5.90
CA ARG A 32 -25.00 -23.72 7.27
C ARG A 32 -24.21 -22.44 7.54
N ARG A 33 -24.32 -21.92 8.76
CA ARG A 33 -23.58 -20.74 9.23
C ARG A 33 -22.08 -21.05 9.26
N GLN A 34 -21.27 -20.19 8.63
CA GLN A 34 -19.81 -20.31 8.67
C GLN A 34 -19.31 -20.19 10.12
N VAL A 35 -18.26 -20.94 10.45
CA VAL A 35 -17.57 -20.82 11.75
C VAL A 35 -17.01 -19.40 11.89
N ALA A 36 -16.91 -18.87 13.11
CA ALA A 36 -16.25 -17.59 13.34
C ALA A 36 -14.79 -17.61 12.83
N PHE A 37 -14.26 -16.46 12.42
CA PHE A 37 -12.84 -16.33 12.14
C PHE A 37 -12.04 -16.52 13.44
N ILE A 38 -10.97 -17.31 13.38
CA ILE A 38 -10.02 -17.45 14.49
C ILE A 38 -8.83 -16.49 14.30
N PRO A 39 -8.02 -16.22 15.36
CA PRO A 39 -6.94 -15.24 15.30
C PRO A 39 -6.00 -15.35 14.09
N VAL A 40 -5.53 -16.54 13.70
CA VAL A 40 -4.65 -16.66 12.51
C VAL A 40 -5.35 -16.27 11.20
N GLU A 41 -6.65 -16.55 11.04
CA GLU A 41 -7.42 -16.09 9.87
C GLU A 41 -7.62 -14.57 9.90
N THR A 42 -7.87 -14.00 11.08
CA THR A 42 -8.06 -12.55 11.27
C THR A 42 -6.78 -11.77 11.00
N LEU A 43 -5.64 -12.22 11.55
CA LEU A 43 -4.33 -11.56 11.39
C LEU A 43 -3.84 -11.63 9.95
N THR A 44 -4.06 -12.75 9.25
CA THR A 44 -3.76 -12.86 7.82
C THR A 44 -4.68 -12.01 6.96
N CYS A 45 -5.97 -11.87 7.30
CA CYS A 45 -6.86 -10.90 6.63
C CYS A 45 -6.41 -9.45 6.87
N LEU A 46 -5.92 -9.12 8.07
CA LEU A 46 -5.37 -7.80 8.37
C LEU A 46 -4.14 -7.52 7.50
N ALA A 47 -3.20 -8.47 7.44
CA ALA A 47 -2.02 -8.38 6.57
C ALA A 47 -2.41 -8.25 5.09
N ALA A 48 -3.43 -8.98 4.63
CA ALA A 48 -3.93 -8.87 3.26
C ALA A 48 -4.45 -7.46 2.92
N SER A 49 -4.90 -6.69 3.92
CA SER A 49 -5.35 -5.30 3.69
C SER A 49 -4.24 -4.35 3.25
N LEU A 50 -2.97 -4.70 3.53
CA LEU A 50 -1.78 -3.96 3.08
C LEU A 50 -1.53 -4.15 1.58
N VAL A 51 -2.10 -5.20 0.99
CA VAL A 51 -1.82 -5.60 -0.38
C VAL A 51 -3.03 -5.60 -1.30
N VAL A 52 -4.24 -5.62 -0.76
CA VAL A 52 -5.48 -5.64 -1.52
C VAL A 52 -6.45 -4.59 -0.99
N ASP A 53 -7.06 -3.84 -1.91
CA ASP A 53 -8.16 -2.95 -1.58
C ASP A 53 -9.51 -3.62 -1.69
N HIS A 54 -10.06 -4.02 -0.53
CA HIS A 54 -11.35 -4.69 -0.45
C HIS A 54 -12.49 -3.86 -1.05
N ARG A 55 -12.37 -2.52 -1.02
CA ARG A 55 -13.39 -1.58 -1.53
C ARG A 55 -13.60 -1.66 -3.04
N ARG A 56 -12.64 -2.24 -3.77
CA ARG A 56 -12.76 -2.50 -5.21
C ARG A 56 -13.72 -3.66 -5.54
N TYR A 57 -14.12 -4.43 -4.52
CA TYR A 57 -14.93 -5.63 -4.69
C TYR A 57 -16.27 -5.51 -3.96
N GLY A 58 -17.36 -5.66 -4.71
CA GLY A 58 -18.72 -5.79 -4.20
C GLY A 58 -19.16 -7.25 -4.18
N GLY A 59 -20.42 -7.50 -3.77
CA GLY A 59 -20.99 -8.84 -3.73
C GLY A 59 -20.88 -9.58 -5.07
N SER A 60 -21.17 -8.90 -6.18
CA SER A 60 -21.11 -9.45 -7.54
C SER A 60 -19.70 -9.55 -8.12
N THR A 61 -18.69 -8.85 -7.57
CA THR A 61 -17.32 -8.81 -8.11
C THR A 61 -16.29 -9.51 -7.21
N SER A 62 -16.70 -10.07 -6.08
CA SER A 62 -15.82 -10.81 -5.15
C SER A 62 -15.03 -11.96 -5.78
N HIS A 63 -15.57 -12.59 -6.84
CA HIS A 63 -14.88 -13.64 -7.60
C HIS A 63 -13.68 -13.11 -8.41
N LYS A 64 -13.60 -11.79 -8.64
CA LYS A 64 -12.48 -11.12 -9.33
C LYS A 64 -11.37 -10.66 -8.39
N ALA A 65 -11.47 -10.99 -7.10
CA ALA A 65 -10.46 -10.63 -6.12
C ALA A 65 -9.10 -11.21 -6.51
N VAL A 66 -8.07 -10.36 -6.45
CA VAL A 66 -6.68 -10.76 -6.71
C VAL A 66 -6.04 -11.37 -5.46
N GLU A 67 -4.91 -12.08 -5.64
CA GLU A 67 -4.12 -12.60 -4.53
C GLU A 67 -3.76 -11.51 -3.50
N PRO A 68 -3.75 -11.84 -2.20
CA PRO A 68 -3.84 -13.19 -1.62
C PRO A 68 -5.27 -13.69 -1.34
N VAL A 69 -6.31 -12.94 -1.72
CA VAL A 69 -7.69 -13.23 -1.28
C VAL A 69 -8.17 -14.63 -1.70
N PRO A 70 -8.01 -15.09 -2.96
CA PRO A 70 -8.42 -16.44 -3.36
C PRO A 70 -7.70 -17.54 -2.59
N SER A 71 -6.38 -17.43 -2.40
CA SER A 71 -5.60 -18.41 -1.62
C SER A 71 -6.08 -18.50 -0.17
N LEU A 72 -6.28 -17.34 0.48
CA LEU A 72 -6.81 -17.29 1.84
C LEU A 72 -8.21 -17.89 1.92
N ALA A 73 -9.09 -17.59 0.96
CA ALA A 73 -10.44 -18.11 0.91
C ALA A 73 -10.45 -19.65 0.79
N GLU A 74 -9.64 -20.21 -0.11
CA GLU A 74 -9.54 -21.67 -0.28
C GLU A 74 -8.92 -22.36 0.95
N LEU A 75 -7.90 -21.77 1.56
CA LEU A 75 -7.30 -22.28 2.79
C LEU A 75 -8.30 -22.27 3.95
N PHE A 76 -9.05 -21.18 4.13
CA PHE A 76 -10.02 -21.03 5.21
C PHE A 76 -11.31 -21.81 4.98
N LYS A 77 -11.48 -22.40 3.79
CA LYS A 77 -12.71 -23.08 3.36
C LYS A 77 -13.93 -22.14 3.36
N ARG A 78 -13.73 -20.94 2.82
CA ARG A 78 -14.71 -19.83 2.75
C ARG A 78 -14.74 -19.21 1.34
N PRO A 79 -15.79 -18.48 0.96
CA PRO A 79 -15.80 -17.71 -0.28
C PRO A 79 -14.98 -16.42 -0.14
N ASN A 80 -14.48 -15.89 -1.27
CA ASN A 80 -13.74 -14.62 -1.34
C ASN A 80 -14.48 -13.46 -0.66
N SER A 81 -15.81 -13.41 -0.81
CA SER A 81 -16.67 -12.40 -0.20
C SER A 81 -16.58 -12.38 1.33
N SER A 82 -16.34 -13.53 1.97
CA SER A 82 -16.18 -13.64 3.43
C SER A 82 -14.84 -13.06 3.89
N VAL A 83 -13.76 -13.33 3.15
CA VAL A 83 -12.42 -12.75 3.42
C VAL A 83 -12.44 -11.23 3.20
N LEU A 84 -13.02 -10.76 2.09
CA LEU A 84 -13.17 -9.32 1.82
C LEU A 84 -14.02 -8.62 2.89
N ALA A 85 -15.12 -9.26 3.33
CA ALA A 85 -15.94 -8.75 4.43
C ALA A 85 -15.16 -8.67 5.75
N LYS A 86 -14.29 -9.64 6.02
CA LYS A 86 -13.41 -9.63 7.18
C LYS A 86 -12.43 -8.46 7.14
N MET A 87 -11.79 -8.22 5.98
CA MET A 87 -10.94 -7.06 5.77
C MET A 87 -11.68 -5.74 5.99
N ALA A 88 -12.92 -5.63 5.51
CA ALA A 88 -13.79 -4.45 5.71
C ALA A 88 -14.22 -4.24 7.17
N ASN A 89 -14.29 -5.29 7.98
CA ASN A 89 -14.56 -5.14 9.41
C ASN A 89 -13.31 -4.65 10.16
N LEU A 90 -12.12 -5.05 9.70
CA LEU A 90 -10.84 -4.70 10.33
C LEU A 90 -10.40 -3.26 10.05
N ASP A 91 -10.75 -2.68 8.90
CA ASP A 91 -10.45 -1.27 8.58
C ASP A 91 -11.47 -0.27 9.16
N GLY A 92 -12.45 -0.75 9.93
CA GLY A 92 -13.51 0.07 10.52
C GLY A 92 -14.56 0.58 9.53
N SER A 93 -14.55 0.15 8.26
CA SER A 93 -15.55 0.57 7.27
C SER A 93 -16.94 -0.03 7.53
N ARG A 94 -17.05 -1.05 8.39
CA ARG A 94 -18.31 -1.66 8.83
C ARG A 94 -18.45 -1.56 10.34
N THR A 95 -19.56 -1.01 10.80
CA THR A 95 -19.93 -0.81 12.21
C THR A 95 -20.17 -2.11 13.00
N ASN A 96 -20.18 -3.27 12.34
CA ASN A 96 -20.41 -4.58 12.96
C ASN A 96 -19.10 -5.32 13.32
N GLY A 97 -17.94 -4.66 13.25
CA GLY A 97 -16.67 -5.24 13.70
C GLY A 97 -16.73 -5.59 15.19
N ALA A 98 -16.22 -6.76 15.57
CA ALA A 98 -16.05 -7.06 17.00
C ALA A 98 -15.06 -6.04 17.56
N ARG A 99 -15.44 -5.31 18.62
CA ARG A 99 -14.65 -4.19 19.21
C ARG A 99 -13.17 -4.51 19.37
N HIS A 100 -12.84 -5.73 19.80
CA HIS A 100 -11.46 -6.20 19.98
C HIS A 100 -10.68 -6.34 18.67
N GLU A 101 -11.32 -6.67 17.56
CA GLU A 101 -10.64 -6.78 16.26
C GLU A 101 -10.25 -5.41 15.70
N MET A 102 -11.07 -4.38 15.94
CA MET A 102 -10.71 -3.00 15.61
C MET A 102 -9.54 -2.51 16.48
N GLU A 103 -9.52 -2.88 17.76
CA GLU A 103 -8.40 -2.58 18.66
C GLU A 103 -7.10 -3.23 18.18
N VAL A 104 -7.15 -4.51 17.80
CA VAL A 104 -6.01 -5.25 17.25
C VAL A 104 -5.52 -4.61 15.94
N ALA A 105 -6.44 -4.30 15.02
CA ALA A 105 -6.10 -3.63 13.77
C ALA A 105 -5.47 -2.26 14.00
N ALA A 106 -6.04 -1.45 14.91
CA ALA A 106 -5.51 -0.12 15.24
C ALA A 106 -4.10 -0.19 15.79
N ARG A 107 -3.79 -1.17 16.64
CA ARG A 107 -2.46 -1.36 17.22
C ARG A 107 -1.45 -1.79 16.16
N LEU A 108 -1.72 -2.91 15.48
CA LEU A 108 -0.77 -3.47 14.52
C LEU A 108 -0.53 -2.55 13.33
N LEU A 109 -1.55 -1.89 12.78
CA LEU A 109 -1.36 -0.99 11.63
C LEU A 109 -0.68 0.34 11.98
N ASN A 110 -0.48 0.64 13.27
CA ASN A 110 0.31 1.79 13.74
C ASN A 110 1.68 1.40 14.28
N ASP A 111 2.00 0.10 14.38
CA ASP A 111 3.29 -0.43 14.80
C ASP A 111 3.81 -1.46 13.78
N GLU A 112 4.63 -1.00 12.85
CA GLU A 112 5.16 -1.81 11.74
C GLU A 112 6.01 -3.00 12.23
N ASN A 113 6.70 -2.85 13.37
CA ASN A 113 7.52 -3.92 13.94
C ASN A 113 6.66 -5.01 14.59
N GLU A 114 5.63 -4.61 15.34
CA GLU A 114 4.68 -5.55 15.93
C GLU A 114 3.88 -6.28 14.84
N LEU A 115 3.45 -5.57 13.80
CA LEU A 115 2.79 -6.16 12.64
C LEU A 115 3.68 -7.17 11.92
N ALA A 116 4.94 -6.81 11.63
CA ALA A 116 5.89 -7.69 10.96
C ALA A 116 6.18 -8.96 11.77
N SER A 117 6.48 -8.81 13.06
CA SER A 117 6.75 -9.95 13.95
C SER A 117 5.54 -10.86 14.11
N THR A 118 4.34 -10.28 14.25
CA THR A 118 3.07 -11.04 14.30
C THR A 118 2.84 -11.81 13.01
N TYR A 119 3.03 -11.17 11.86
CA TYR A 119 2.88 -11.80 10.55
C TYR A 119 3.87 -12.96 10.36
N ARG A 120 5.16 -12.75 10.65
CA ARG A 120 6.18 -13.82 10.59
C ARG A 120 5.82 -15.00 11.47
N LEU A 121 5.40 -14.75 12.72
CA LEU A 121 4.98 -15.81 13.63
C LEU A 121 3.83 -16.64 13.05
N VAL A 122 2.83 -15.96 12.47
CA VAL A 122 1.65 -16.62 11.88
C VAL A 122 2.03 -17.44 10.64
N ILE A 123 2.88 -16.92 9.75
CA ILE A 123 3.37 -17.64 8.56
C ILE A 123 4.24 -18.84 8.96
N GLN A 124 5.23 -18.65 9.84
CA GLN A 124 6.10 -19.72 10.31
C GLN A 124 5.30 -20.84 10.99
N ALA A 125 4.32 -20.49 11.82
CA ALA A 125 3.43 -21.48 12.44
C ALA A 125 2.59 -22.27 11.40
N ALA A 126 2.29 -21.68 10.24
CA ALA A 126 1.62 -22.38 9.15
C ALA A 126 2.59 -23.39 8.49
N ARG A 127 3.85 -22.98 8.26
CA ARG A 127 4.90 -23.87 7.73
C ARG A 127 5.17 -25.06 8.64
N ASP A 128 5.27 -24.82 9.95
CA ASP A 128 5.50 -25.86 10.96
C ASP A 128 4.43 -26.97 10.97
N VAL A 129 3.24 -26.71 10.43
CA VAL A 129 2.15 -27.69 10.33
C VAL A 129 1.91 -28.19 8.90
N GLY A 130 2.81 -27.86 7.97
CA GLY A 130 2.82 -28.36 6.60
C GLY A 130 2.04 -27.52 5.58
N ILE A 131 1.60 -26.30 5.90
CA ILE A 131 0.95 -25.40 4.94
C ILE A 131 2.04 -24.78 4.04
N THR A 132 2.04 -25.16 2.77
CA THR A 132 3.05 -24.71 1.79
C THR A 132 2.84 -23.25 1.38
N ALA A 133 3.88 -22.63 0.81
CA ALA A 133 3.80 -21.29 0.23
C ALA A 133 2.77 -21.18 -0.92
N GLY A 134 2.44 -22.29 -1.57
CA GLY A 134 1.36 -22.31 -2.56
C GLY A 134 -0.04 -22.18 -1.95
N ALA A 135 -0.25 -22.71 -0.74
CA ALA A 135 -1.54 -22.64 -0.04
C ALA A 135 -1.69 -21.36 0.81
N LEU A 136 -0.60 -20.88 1.39
CA LEU A 136 -0.51 -19.61 2.08
C LEU A 136 0.74 -18.87 1.59
N PRO A 137 0.63 -18.01 0.56
CA PRO A 137 1.77 -17.28 0.04
C PRO A 137 2.27 -16.24 1.06
N ASP A 138 3.58 -16.01 1.09
CA ASP A 138 4.12 -14.84 1.76
C ASP A 138 3.93 -13.59 0.89
N PHE A 139 2.77 -12.98 1.00
CA PHE A 139 2.39 -11.82 0.20
C PHE A 139 2.95 -10.49 0.74
N LEU A 140 3.63 -10.49 1.89
CA LEU A 140 4.38 -9.35 2.41
C LEU A 140 5.90 -9.47 2.22
N ALA A 141 6.40 -10.64 1.78
CA ALA A 141 7.82 -10.93 1.62
C ALA A 141 8.63 -10.72 2.92
N LEU A 142 8.07 -11.18 4.05
CA LEU A 142 8.67 -11.07 5.38
C LEU A 142 9.10 -12.42 5.98
N GLU A 143 8.78 -13.55 5.35
CA GLU A 143 9.07 -14.91 5.86
C GLU A 143 10.57 -15.11 6.07
N ASP A 144 11.38 -14.73 5.09
CA ASP A 144 12.85 -14.82 5.11
C ASP A 144 13.52 -13.42 5.22
N ASP A 145 12.79 -12.42 5.72
CA ASP A 145 13.28 -11.05 5.87
C ASP A 145 13.08 -10.52 7.29
N ASP A 146 14.16 -10.52 8.06
CA ASP A 146 14.24 -9.93 9.38
C ASP A 146 14.37 -8.40 9.35
N SER A 147 14.46 -7.79 8.16
CA SER A 147 14.47 -6.34 8.02
C SER A 147 13.19 -5.73 8.61
N PRO A 148 13.27 -4.52 9.18
CA PRO A 148 12.09 -3.78 9.59
C PRO A 148 11.13 -3.63 8.40
N MET A 149 9.85 -3.92 8.65
CA MET A 149 8.80 -3.54 7.69
C MET A 149 8.75 -2.01 7.64
N THR A 150 8.50 -1.45 6.45
CA THR A 150 8.31 -0.01 6.29
C THR A 150 7.14 0.24 5.36
N PHE A 151 6.15 1.02 5.80
CA PHE A 151 5.11 1.48 4.89
C PHE A 151 5.70 2.46 3.88
N LEU A 152 5.25 2.34 2.64
CA LEU A 152 5.81 3.08 1.51
C LEU A 152 5.04 4.39 1.31
N GLY A 153 5.71 5.42 0.79
CA GLY A 153 5.10 6.69 0.40
C GLY A 153 4.56 7.51 1.57
N GLN A 154 5.00 7.24 2.80
CA GLN A 154 4.55 7.99 3.99
C GLN A 154 5.11 9.42 4.02
N GLU A 155 6.21 9.66 3.31
CA GLU A 155 6.85 10.95 3.09
C GLU A 155 5.94 11.97 2.38
N GLU A 156 4.99 11.49 1.56
CA GLU A 156 3.99 12.32 0.87
C GLU A 156 2.96 12.93 1.84
N ILE A 157 2.77 12.32 3.02
CA ILE A 157 1.73 12.71 3.97
C ILE A 157 2.33 13.56 5.08
N LYS A 158 2.15 14.88 4.98
CA LYS A 158 2.59 15.78 6.05
C LYS A 158 1.70 15.60 7.29
N PRO A 159 2.26 15.66 8.52
CA PRO A 159 1.49 15.50 9.74
C PRO A 159 0.28 16.44 9.85
N GLY A 160 0.40 17.68 9.34
CA GLY A 160 -0.70 18.65 9.33
C GLY A 160 -1.86 18.25 8.42
N ASP A 161 -1.57 17.66 7.25
CA ASP A 161 -2.58 17.23 6.28
C ASP A 161 -3.36 16.02 6.81
N LEU A 162 -2.65 15.07 7.42
CA LEU A 162 -3.25 13.91 8.10
C LEU A 162 -4.18 14.35 9.22
N ALA A 163 -3.71 15.23 10.11
CA ALA A 163 -4.52 15.76 11.20
C ALA A 163 -5.74 16.54 10.69
N GLY A 164 -5.62 17.25 9.57
CA GLY A 164 -6.73 17.94 8.91
C GLY A 164 -7.82 16.96 8.44
N VAL A 165 -7.43 15.87 7.76
CA VAL A 165 -8.36 14.85 7.28
C VAL A 165 -9.04 14.11 8.42
N VAL A 166 -8.29 13.80 9.48
CA VAL A 166 -8.82 13.17 10.69
C VAL A 166 -9.86 14.10 11.35
N ARG A 167 -9.54 15.38 11.55
CA ARG A 167 -10.50 16.37 12.10
C ARG A 167 -11.75 16.54 11.25
N GLN A 168 -11.63 16.53 9.93
CA GLN A 168 -12.80 16.69 9.04
C GLN A 168 -13.77 15.50 9.11
N ARG A 169 -13.26 14.30 9.42
CA ARG A 169 -14.06 13.06 9.49
C ARG A 169 -14.62 12.78 10.89
N LEU A 170 -14.11 13.47 11.91
CA LEU A 170 -14.51 13.27 13.29
C LEU A 170 -15.37 14.45 13.77
N SER A 171 -16.50 14.16 14.43
CA SER A 171 -17.19 15.15 15.26
C SER A 171 -16.53 15.25 16.64
N ASP A 172 -16.83 16.30 17.42
CA ASP A 172 -16.21 16.62 18.72
C ASP A 172 -16.33 15.54 19.81
N THR A 173 -17.00 14.41 19.54
CA THR A 173 -17.28 13.35 20.53
C THR A 173 -16.90 11.98 19.98
N ILE A 174 -15.61 11.73 19.73
CA ILE A 174 -15.16 10.42 19.24
C ILE A 174 -13.96 9.89 20.05
N ASP A 175 -14.01 8.57 20.31
CA ASP A 175 -13.01 7.79 21.06
C ASP A 175 -11.68 7.64 20.30
N GLN A 176 -10.56 7.62 21.03
CA GLN A 176 -9.17 7.54 20.54
C GLN A 176 -8.93 6.36 19.59
N LEU A 177 -9.67 5.26 19.78
CA LEU A 177 -9.59 4.09 18.90
C LEU A 177 -9.97 4.44 17.44
N THR A 178 -10.97 5.28 17.25
CA THR A 178 -11.43 5.68 15.91
C THR A 178 -10.40 6.55 15.21
N GLU A 179 -9.75 7.46 15.94
CA GLU A 179 -8.66 8.29 15.42
C GLU A 179 -7.46 7.45 14.97
N LYS A 180 -7.03 6.49 15.81
CA LYS A 180 -5.96 5.54 15.47
C LYS A 180 -6.31 4.70 14.24
N MET A 181 -7.57 4.26 14.13
CA MET A 181 -8.05 3.50 12.97
C MET A 181 -8.10 4.32 11.69
N LEU A 182 -8.52 5.59 11.76
CA LEU A 182 -8.51 6.48 10.58
C LEU A 182 -7.09 6.72 10.10
N THR A 183 -6.17 6.97 11.03
CA THR A 183 -4.74 7.16 10.71
C THR A 183 -4.15 5.90 10.07
N ALA A 184 -4.36 4.73 10.68
CA ALA A 184 -3.95 3.45 10.12
C ALA A 184 -4.49 3.24 8.71
N THR A 185 -5.79 3.48 8.49
CA THR A 185 -6.45 3.29 7.19
C THR A 185 -5.85 4.20 6.11
N ILE A 186 -5.50 5.44 6.46
CA ILE A 186 -4.83 6.38 5.54
C ILE A 186 -3.44 5.86 5.18
N ARG A 187 -2.64 5.46 6.17
CA ARG A 187 -1.28 4.93 5.97
C ARG A 187 -1.27 3.67 5.10
N VAL A 188 -2.21 2.74 5.33
CA VAL A 188 -2.40 1.53 4.52
C VAL A 188 -2.84 1.88 3.09
N GLY A 189 -3.72 2.86 2.93
CA GLY A 189 -4.08 3.41 1.61
C GLY A 189 -2.87 3.92 0.85
N GLN A 190 -2.04 4.73 1.51
CA GLN A 190 -0.83 5.29 0.94
C GLN A 190 0.23 4.24 0.60
N HIS A 191 0.45 3.28 1.49
CA HIS A 191 1.36 2.16 1.24
C HIS A 191 0.95 1.38 -0.01
N ARG A 192 -0.35 1.07 -0.16
CA ARG A 192 -0.88 0.39 -1.36
C ARG A 192 -0.70 1.22 -2.62
N PHE A 193 -1.04 2.51 -2.57
CA PHE A 193 -0.81 3.43 -3.68
C PHE A 193 0.65 3.42 -4.11
N ALA A 194 1.57 3.66 -3.17
CA ALA A 194 3.00 3.73 -3.45
C ALA A 194 3.54 2.42 -4.04
N ARG A 195 3.16 1.27 -3.45
CA ARG A 195 3.51 -0.05 -3.95
C ARG A 195 3.00 -0.27 -5.37
N ASP A 196 1.76 0.09 -5.66
CA ASP A 196 1.13 -0.13 -6.96
C ASP A 196 1.72 0.79 -8.04
N VAL A 197 2.07 2.03 -7.69
CA VAL A 197 2.79 2.97 -8.56
C VAL A 197 4.19 2.47 -8.89
N LEU A 198 4.95 2.01 -7.88
CA LEU A 198 6.26 1.39 -8.08
C LEU A 198 6.16 0.19 -9.03
N ARG A 199 5.17 -0.69 -8.84
CA ARG A 199 4.94 -1.83 -9.73
C ARG A 199 4.54 -1.41 -11.13
N ASN A 200 3.68 -0.39 -11.27
CA ASN A 200 3.23 0.14 -12.57
C ASN A 200 4.39 0.62 -13.45
N HIS A 201 5.46 1.10 -12.83
CA HIS A 201 6.67 1.59 -13.52
C HIS A 201 7.85 0.62 -13.44
N ASP A 202 7.61 -0.66 -13.17
CA ASP A 202 8.63 -1.72 -13.00
C ASP A 202 9.76 -1.38 -12.00
N HIS A 203 9.42 -0.55 -11.01
CA HIS A 203 10.32 0.05 -10.04
C HIS A 203 11.54 0.68 -10.73
N GLN A 204 11.26 1.57 -11.68
CA GLN A 204 12.25 2.38 -12.36
C GLN A 204 11.83 3.84 -12.30
N CYS A 205 12.79 4.76 -12.14
CA CYS A 205 12.54 6.18 -12.29
C CYS A 205 12.05 6.46 -13.71
N VAL A 206 10.81 6.97 -13.85
CA VAL A 206 10.18 7.25 -15.14
C VAL A 206 10.90 8.37 -15.92
N PHE A 207 11.72 9.18 -15.24
CA PHE A 207 12.43 10.30 -15.86
C PHE A 207 13.78 9.92 -16.45
N CYS A 208 14.54 9.04 -15.79
CA CYS A 208 15.94 8.76 -16.14
C CYS A 208 16.30 7.29 -16.24
N GLY A 209 15.38 6.40 -15.89
CA GLY A 209 15.60 4.97 -15.97
C GLY A 209 16.38 4.36 -14.80
N LEU A 210 16.65 5.12 -13.72
CA LEU A 210 17.30 4.56 -12.54
C LEU A 210 16.46 3.41 -11.95
N ALA A 211 17.04 2.21 -11.91
CA ALA A 211 16.49 1.04 -11.21
C ALA A 211 17.65 0.35 -10.48
N VAL A 212 17.49 0.07 -9.19
CA VAL A 212 18.54 -0.55 -8.37
C VAL A 212 17.97 -1.76 -7.64
N ALA A 213 18.64 -2.89 -7.80
CA ALA A 213 18.41 -4.11 -7.06
C ALA A 213 19.76 -4.72 -6.64
N PHE A 214 19.85 -5.17 -5.39
CA PHE A 214 20.98 -5.92 -4.85
C PHE A 214 20.51 -7.32 -4.51
N ASP A 215 21.21 -8.34 -4.99
CA ASP A 215 20.89 -9.75 -4.71
C ASP A 215 19.43 -10.13 -5.00
N GLY A 216 18.86 -9.57 -6.07
CA GLY A 216 17.45 -9.76 -6.44
C GLY A 216 16.44 -9.00 -5.56
N ARG A 217 16.89 -8.31 -4.50
CA ARG A 217 16.06 -7.45 -3.65
C ARG A 217 16.12 -6.00 -4.12
N ARG A 218 14.96 -5.38 -4.26
CA ARG A 218 14.86 -3.95 -4.63
C ARG A 218 15.29 -3.09 -3.44
N THR A 219 16.06 -2.04 -3.67
CA THR A 219 16.53 -1.16 -2.58
C THR A 219 15.41 -0.24 -2.11
N PRO A 220 14.89 -0.39 -0.88
CA PRO A 220 13.94 0.56 -0.34
C PRO A 220 14.63 1.93 -0.29
N ARG A 221 13.94 3.02 -0.66
CA ARG A 221 14.38 4.43 -0.56
C ARG A 221 15.21 5.03 -1.70
N LEU A 222 15.56 4.28 -2.75
CA LEU A 222 16.16 4.89 -3.97
C LEU A 222 15.11 5.29 -5.02
N LEU A 223 13.86 4.87 -4.80
CA LEU A 223 12.72 5.23 -5.62
C LEU A 223 11.56 5.59 -4.70
N LEU A 224 10.88 6.67 -5.06
CA LEU A 224 9.67 7.16 -4.42
C LEU A 224 8.50 6.97 -5.36
N ALA A 225 7.30 6.90 -4.80
CA ALA A 225 6.05 6.98 -5.53
C ALA A 225 5.35 8.28 -5.13
N SER A 226 5.62 9.34 -5.89
CA SER A 226 5.06 10.67 -5.65
C SER A 226 3.75 10.86 -6.42
N HIS A 227 2.86 11.66 -5.83
CA HIS A 227 1.62 12.08 -6.45
C HIS A 227 1.84 13.23 -7.44
N ILE A 228 1.29 13.13 -8.65
CA ILE A 228 1.34 14.19 -9.66
C ILE A 228 0.58 15.42 -9.18
N LYS A 229 -0.68 15.23 -8.80
CA LYS A 229 -1.46 16.18 -8.00
C LYS A 229 -1.22 15.82 -6.54
N PRO A 230 -0.56 16.67 -5.73
CA PRO A 230 -0.13 16.34 -4.38
C PRO A 230 -1.26 15.81 -3.48
N TRP A 231 -0.91 14.91 -2.57
CA TRP A 231 -1.85 14.22 -1.68
C TRP A 231 -2.84 15.15 -0.95
N ARG A 232 -2.33 16.30 -0.47
CA ARG A 232 -3.11 17.31 0.27
C ARG A 232 -4.24 17.92 -0.57
N ASP A 233 -4.02 18.05 -1.88
CA ASP A 233 -4.93 18.68 -2.84
C ASP A 233 -5.89 17.65 -3.47
N CYS A 234 -5.66 16.36 -3.20
CA CYS A 234 -6.45 15.24 -3.69
C CYS A 234 -7.68 14.93 -2.83
N ASP A 235 -8.75 14.50 -3.48
CA ASP A 235 -9.87 13.80 -2.85
C ASP A 235 -9.51 12.34 -2.48
N SER A 236 -10.43 11.63 -1.82
CA SER A 236 -10.18 10.25 -1.38
C SER A 236 -9.95 9.24 -2.50
N ARG A 237 -10.48 9.48 -3.70
CA ARG A 237 -10.30 8.63 -4.88
C ARG A 237 -8.96 8.94 -5.54
N GLU A 238 -8.65 10.21 -5.75
CA GLU A 238 -7.40 10.68 -6.37
C GLU A 238 -6.17 10.25 -5.56
N ARG A 239 -6.26 10.20 -4.23
CA ARG A 239 -5.17 9.70 -3.34
C ARG A 239 -4.80 8.23 -3.58
N LEU A 240 -5.71 7.44 -4.13
CA LEU A 240 -5.54 6.01 -4.38
C LEU A 240 -5.48 5.68 -5.88
N ASP A 241 -5.53 6.68 -6.75
CA ASP A 241 -5.51 6.52 -8.20
C ASP A 241 -4.06 6.38 -8.68
N ILE A 242 -3.70 5.19 -9.17
CA ILE A 242 -2.35 4.89 -9.67
C ILE A 242 -1.97 5.83 -10.82
N ALA A 243 -2.93 6.30 -11.61
CA ALA A 243 -2.68 7.25 -12.69
C ALA A 243 -2.38 8.68 -12.20
N ASN A 244 -2.48 8.93 -10.90
CA ASN A 244 -1.97 10.12 -10.23
C ASN A 244 -0.57 9.91 -9.63
N GLY A 245 0.13 8.81 -9.95
CA GLY A 245 1.43 8.51 -9.38
C GLY A 245 2.54 8.42 -10.41
N LEU A 246 3.75 8.82 -10.03
CA LEU A 246 4.99 8.59 -10.79
C LEU A 246 6.02 7.90 -9.89
N THR A 247 6.81 7.00 -10.46
CA THR A 247 7.99 6.48 -9.78
C THR A 247 9.19 7.32 -10.13
N ALA A 248 9.80 7.97 -9.14
CA ALA A 248 10.93 8.88 -9.36
C ALA A 248 12.08 8.55 -8.40
N CYS A 249 13.32 8.79 -8.84
CA CYS A 249 14.45 8.83 -7.89
C CYS A 249 14.41 10.14 -7.09
N PRO A 250 15.04 10.21 -5.90
CA PRO A 250 14.96 11.39 -5.03
C PRO A 250 15.25 12.73 -5.72
N THR A 251 16.20 12.76 -6.66
CA THR A 251 16.56 13.97 -7.39
C THR A 251 15.44 14.44 -8.33
N HIS A 252 14.82 13.52 -9.07
CA HIS A 252 13.75 13.86 -10.02
C HIS A 252 12.40 14.06 -9.34
N ASP A 253 12.17 13.36 -8.25
CA ASP A 253 11.03 13.53 -7.35
C ASP A 253 10.95 14.97 -6.84
N VAL A 254 11.98 15.42 -6.14
CA VAL A 254 12.06 16.79 -5.62
C VAL A 254 12.00 17.83 -6.76
N ALA A 255 12.65 17.57 -7.90
CA ALA A 255 12.60 18.49 -9.03
C ALA A 255 11.20 18.60 -9.65
N PHE A 256 10.43 17.52 -9.67
CA PHE A 256 9.06 17.53 -10.15
C PHE A 256 8.17 18.30 -9.16
N ASP A 257 8.19 17.92 -7.89
CA ASP A 257 7.40 18.52 -6.81
C ASP A 257 7.64 20.03 -6.62
N THR A 258 8.83 20.51 -6.96
CA THR A 258 9.21 21.93 -6.88
C THR A 258 9.09 22.69 -8.20
N GLY A 259 8.55 22.07 -9.25
CA GLY A 259 8.31 22.72 -10.55
C GLY A 259 9.59 23.02 -11.34
N LEU A 260 10.68 22.31 -11.07
CA LEU A 260 11.90 22.39 -11.88
C LEU A 260 11.80 21.54 -13.15
N ILE A 261 11.02 20.46 -13.10
CA ILE A 261 10.63 19.66 -14.27
C ILE A 261 9.11 19.46 -14.26
N THR A 262 8.54 19.18 -15.43
CA THR A 262 7.14 18.79 -15.56
C THR A 262 6.94 17.83 -16.73
N VAL A 263 5.70 17.38 -16.94
CA VAL A 263 5.33 16.45 -18.00
C VAL A 263 4.11 16.99 -18.73
N THR A 264 4.17 17.00 -20.06
CA THR A 264 3.05 17.38 -20.96
C THR A 264 2.01 16.25 -21.05
N PRO A 265 0.78 16.53 -21.54
CA PRO A 265 -0.21 15.48 -21.83
C PRO A 265 0.30 14.39 -22.78
N GLU A 266 1.24 14.72 -23.67
CA GLU A 266 1.92 13.80 -24.60
C GLU A 266 3.06 13.01 -23.92
N LEU A 267 3.20 13.11 -22.59
CA LEU A 267 4.22 12.47 -21.75
C LEU A 267 5.65 12.97 -22.01
N ARG A 268 5.83 14.07 -22.74
CA ARG A 268 7.13 14.72 -22.91
C ARG A 268 7.57 15.40 -21.62
N ILE A 269 8.82 15.17 -21.23
CA ILE A 269 9.45 15.80 -20.06
C ILE A 269 9.90 17.21 -20.45
N GLU A 270 9.48 18.21 -19.68
CA GLU A 270 9.92 19.60 -19.82
C GLU A 270 10.79 20.00 -18.62
N VAL A 271 11.87 20.71 -18.90
CA VAL A 271 12.80 21.21 -17.89
C VAL A 271 12.67 22.72 -17.87
N ARG A 272 12.60 23.32 -16.68
CA ARG A 272 12.51 24.77 -16.53
C ARG A 272 13.68 25.45 -17.26
N PRO A 273 13.45 26.53 -18.04
CA PRO A 273 14.50 27.16 -18.85
C PRO A 273 15.77 27.51 -18.07
N ASP A 274 15.62 28.04 -16.85
CA ASP A 274 16.77 28.41 -16.01
C ASP A 274 17.59 27.19 -15.56
N LEU A 275 16.92 26.06 -15.29
CA LEU A 275 17.60 24.81 -14.94
C LEU A 275 18.32 24.22 -16.16
N ALA A 276 17.72 24.32 -17.34
CA ALA A 276 18.35 23.91 -18.60
C ALA A 276 19.59 24.78 -18.92
N ALA A 277 19.52 26.09 -18.70
CA ALA A 277 20.65 27.00 -18.86
C ALA A 277 21.78 26.69 -17.85
N ALA A 278 21.43 26.38 -16.60
CA ALA A 278 22.40 25.95 -15.60
C ALA A 278 23.06 24.61 -15.98
N ALA A 279 22.31 23.66 -16.55
CA ALA A 279 22.85 22.39 -17.02
C ALA A 279 23.91 22.56 -18.12
N ALA A 280 23.81 23.61 -18.95
CA ALA A 280 24.78 23.88 -20.00
C ALA A 280 26.17 24.30 -19.48
N THR A 281 26.26 24.79 -18.25
CA THR A 281 27.52 25.32 -17.67
C THR A 281 27.98 24.59 -16.42
N ASN A 282 27.09 23.86 -15.73
CA ASN A 282 27.40 23.10 -14.53
C ASN A 282 27.27 21.59 -14.78
N SER A 283 28.38 20.87 -14.68
CA SER A 283 28.44 19.43 -14.94
C SER A 283 27.59 18.59 -13.97
N GLY A 284 27.45 19.01 -12.71
CA GLY A 284 26.58 18.34 -11.74
C GLY A 284 25.10 18.49 -12.08
N VAL A 285 24.67 19.68 -12.50
CA VAL A 285 23.30 19.92 -12.99
C VAL A 285 23.07 19.15 -14.28
N SER A 286 24.04 19.15 -15.21
CA SER A 286 23.96 18.34 -16.43
C SER A 286 23.84 16.85 -16.13
N ALA A 287 24.57 16.34 -15.14
CA ALA A 287 24.53 14.93 -14.76
C ALA A 287 23.19 14.50 -14.15
N ALA A 288 22.41 15.43 -13.60
CA ALA A 288 21.09 15.16 -13.02
C ALA A 288 19.93 15.48 -13.97
N PHE A 289 20.02 16.58 -14.72
CA PHE A 289 18.90 17.16 -15.49
C PHE A 289 19.21 17.38 -16.98
N GLY A 290 20.40 16.99 -17.43
CA GLY A 290 20.74 16.95 -18.85
C GLY A 290 20.02 15.82 -19.59
N ARG A 291 20.27 15.72 -20.89
CA ARG A 291 19.83 14.59 -21.72
C ARG A 291 21.07 13.97 -22.39
N PRO A 292 21.65 12.89 -21.82
CA PRO A 292 21.27 12.17 -20.59
C PRO A 292 21.50 12.96 -19.28
N PRO A 293 20.87 12.57 -18.14
CA PRO A 293 20.14 11.31 -17.94
C PRO A 293 18.64 11.37 -18.18
N LEU A 294 18.03 12.56 -18.33
CA LEU A 294 16.60 12.64 -18.59
C LEU A 294 16.26 12.07 -19.97
N ALA A 295 15.17 11.33 -20.03
CA ALA A 295 14.56 10.93 -21.28
C ALA A 295 13.86 12.12 -21.95
N GLU A 296 13.45 11.93 -23.21
CA GLU A 296 12.59 12.89 -23.89
C GLU A 296 11.13 12.78 -23.42
N HIS A 297 10.67 11.55 -23.20
CA HIS A 297 9.33 11.20 -22.72
C HIS A 297 9.43 10.31 -21.48
N LEU A 298 8.37 10.24 -20.68
CA LEU A 298 8.31 9.31 -19.56
C LEU A 298 8.57 7.86 -20.00
N LEU A 299 9.45 7.18 -19.28
CA LEU A 299 9.78 5.78 -19.45
C LEU A 299 8.72 4.94 -18.76
N LEU A 300 7.75 4.46 -19.54
CA LEU A 300 6.66 3.62 -19.05
C LEU A 300 6.76 2.20 -19.66
N PRO A 301 6.73 1.14 -18.84
CA PRO A 301 6.66 -0.23 -19.33
C PRO A 301 5.41 -0.48 -20.20
N ALA A 302 5.48 -1.49 -21.07
CA ALA A 302 4.33 -1.90 -21.86
C ALA A 302 3.16 -2.32 -20.95
N GLY A 303 1.97 -1.75 -21.17
CA GLY A 303 0.78 -2.04 -20.37
C GLY A 303 0.68 -1.26 -19.05
N ALA A 304 1.66 -0.42 -18.71
CA ALA A 304 1.55 0.49 -17.58
C ALA A 304 0.36 1.44 -17.73
N LEU A 305 -0.36 1.69 -16.64
CA LEU A 305 -1.33 2.76 -16.57
C LEU A 305 -0.61 4.09 -16.79
N ARG A 306 -1.08 4.88 -17.75
CA ARG A 306 -0.53 6.19 -18.04
C ARG A 306 -1.04 7.21 -17.02
N PRO A 307 -0.21 8.20 -16.66
CA PRO A 307 -0.69 9.38 -15.97
C PRO A 307 -1.93 9.98 -16.63
N GLN A 308 -2.97 10.29 -15.86
CA GLN A 308 -4.15 10.93 -16.44
C GLN A 308 -3.84 12.40 -16.79
N PRO A 309 -4.27 12.90 -17.97
CA PRO A 309 -3.99 14.27 -18.39
C PRO A 309 -4.44 15.34 -17.39
N VAL A 310 -5.53 15.08 -16.64
CA VAL A 310 -6.04 16.01 -15.63
C VAL A 310 -5.03 16.30 -14.51
N TYR A 311 -4.27 15.29 -14.07
CA TYR A 311 -3.25 15.47 -13.03
C TYR A 311 -2.03 16.20 -13.58
N LEU A 312 -1.61 15.85 -14.81
CA LEU A 312 -0.49 16.52 -15.49
C LEU A 312 -0.79 18.00 -15.71
N GLU A 313 -1.98 18.34 -16.17
CA GLU A 313 -2.41 19.73 -16.35
C GLU A 313 -2.50 20.48 -15.02
N TRP A 314 -3.01 19.82 -13.97
CA TRP A 314 -3.01 20.38 -12.63
C TRP A 314 -1.59 20.74 -12.18
N HIS A 315 -0.63 19.82 -12.32
CA HIS A 315 0.77 20.06 -11.95
C HIS A 315 1.38 21.20 -12.77
N ARG A 316 1.18 21.18 -14.09
CA ARG A 316 1.68 22.22 -15.01
C ARG A 316 1.17 23.61 -14.62
N THR A 317 -0.11 23.73 -14.26
CA THR A 317 -0.72 25.02 -13.93
C THR A 317 -0.45 25.49 -12.51
N ARG A 318 -0.35 24.58 -11.54
CA ARG A 318 -0.27 24.93 -10.11
C ARG A 318 1.12 24.87 -9.51
N ILE A 319 1.99 24.01 -10.04
CA ILE A 319 3.36 23.81 -9.53
C ILE A 319 4.38 24.38 -10.51
N TYR A 320 4.36 23.93 -11.77
CA TYR A 320 5.36 24.35 -12.76
C TYR A 320 5.16 25.78 -13.26
N GLY A 321 3.91 26.16 -13.55
CA GLY A 321 3.53 27.49 -14.04
C GLY A 321 3.20 28.50 -12.93
N GLY A 322 3.18 28.06 -11.67
CA GLY A 322 3.12 28.97 -10.54
C GLY A 322 4.48 29.66 -10.39
N ASN A 323 4.51 31.00 -10.36
CA ASN A 323 5.71 31.73 -9.97
C ASN A 323 6.08 31.31 -8.53
N ALA A 324 7.09 30.46 -8.39
CA ALA A 324 7.75 30.19 -7.13
C ALA A 324 8.64 31.37 -6.72
#